data_AF-A0AAE4D940-F1
#
_entry.id   AF-A0AAE4D940-F1
#
_cell.length_a   1.000
_cell.length_b   1.000
_cell.length_c   1.000
_cell.angle_alpha   90.00
_cell.angle_beta   90.00
_cell.angle_gamma   90.00
#
_symmetry.space_group_name_H-M   'P 1'
#
loop_
_entity.id
_entity.type
_entity.pdbx_description
1 polymer ?
#
loop_
_entity_poly.entity_id
_entity_poly.type
_entity_poly.pdbx_seq_one_letter_code
_entity_poly.pdbx_strand_id
1 'polypeptide(L)'
;MWFKRQPSADINAKDPAVRSAAAKRLNDLVVLRATYESDRDRGVRETARARYRHLLAGGDALDLAHRRAALHACHDAQIVAHVARSAREPELRALAIERIDEPALLREVCAHDPDPSIVEQARGRLAWLGFERE
;
A
#
# COMPACT_ATOMS: atom_id res chain seq x y z
N MET A 1 27.89 25.17 -11.33
CA MET A 1 26.71 24.45 -10.80
C MET A 1 26.91 22.96 -11.03
N TRP A 2 27.19 22.19 -9.98
CA TRP A 2 27.53 20.77 -10.09
C TRP A 2 26.26 19.93 -10.08
N PHE A 3 25.75 19.54 -11.25
CA PHE A 3 24.76 18.47 -11.34
C PHE A 3 25.46 17.18 -10.89
N LYS A 4 25.29 16.79 -9.62
CA LYS A 4 25.62 15.43 -9.17
C LYS A 4 24.78 14.49 -10.01
N ARG A 5 25.41 13.87 -11.01
CA ARG A 5 24.86 12.80 -11.84
C ARG A 5 24.36 11.75 -10.86
N GLN A 6 23.04 11.69 -10.66
CA GLN A 6 22.47 10.71 -9.74
C GLN A 6 22.83 9.33 -10.31
N PRO A 7 23.32 8.39 -9.47
CA PRO A 7 23.63 7.05 -9.94
C PRO A 7 22.39 6.51 -10.66
N SER A 8 22.61 5.92 -11.85
CA SER A 8 21.55 5.26 -12.61
C SER A 8 20.77 4.35 -11.67
N ALA A 9 19.49 4.63 -11.51
CA ALA A 9 18.60 3.86 -10.65
C ALA A 9 18.58 2.41 -11.16
N ASP A 10 19.26 1.52 -10.45
CA ASP A 10 19.29 0.09 -10.75
C ASP A 10 18.86 -0.69 -9.50
N ILE A 11 17.73 -1.40 -9.61
CA ILE A 11 17.17 -2.21 -8.54
C ILE A 11 17.98 -3.47 -8.26
N ASN A 12 18.91 -3.84 -9.15
CA ASN A 12 19.81 -4.98 -8.99
C ASN A 12 21.24 -4.59 -8.60
N ALA A 13 21.49 -3.30 -8.33
CA ALA A 13 22.81 -2.81 -7.97
C ALA A 13 23.38 -3.50 -6.72
N LYS A 14 24.70 -3.70 -6.68
CA LYS A 14 25.36 -4.26 -5.48
C LYS A 14 25.21 -3.34 -4.27
N ASP A 15 25.28 -2.03 -4.49
CA ASP A 15 25.16 -1.00 -3.45
C ASP A 15 23.69 -0.80 -3.02
N PRO A 16 23.34 -1.03 -1.74
CA PRO A 16 21.98 -0.81 -1.23
C PRO A 16 21.51 0.65 -1.37
N ALA A 17 22.40 1.64 -1.35
CA ALA A 17 22.01 3.04 -1.55
C ALA A 17 21.48 3.28 -2.96
N VAL A 18 22.09 2.64 -3.97
CA VAL A 18 21.64 2.71 -5.37
C VAL A 18 20.29 1.99 -5.52
N ARG A 19 20.11 0.81 -4.92
CA ARG A 19 18.83 0.09 -4.95
C ARG A 19 17.71 0.86 -4.24
N SER A 20 17.98 1.45 -3.07
CA SER A 20 17.01 2.31 -2.38
C SER A 20 16.62 3.52 -3.24
N ALA A 21 17.59 4.17 -3.88
CA ALA A 21 17.31 5.26 -4.81
C ALA A 21 16.47 4.77 -6.00
N ALA A 22 16.72 3.57 -6.52
CA ALA A 22 15.90 2.97 -7.57
C ALA A 22 14.47 2.71 -7.09
N ALA A 23 14.29 2.05 -5.95
CA ALA A 23 12.99 1.74 -5.34
C ALA A 23 12.13 3.00 -5.15
N LYS A 24 12.71 4.15 -4.79
CA LYS A 24 11.96 5.42 -4.66
C LYS A 24 11.30 5.89 -5.96
N ARG A 25 11.85 5.53 -7.12
CA ARG A 25 11.40 6.01 -8.44
C ARG A 25 10.62 4.95 -9.23
N LEU A 26 10.64 3.69 -8.78
CA LEU A 26 9.91 2.63 -9.45
C LEU A 26 8.39 2.88 -9.42
N ASN A 27 7.77 2.54 -10.53
CA ASN A 27 6.31 2.45 -10.70
C ASN A 27 5.86 1.01 -10.97
N ASP A 28 6.76 0.03 -10.83
CA ASP A 28 6.42 -1.38 -11.01
C ASP A 28 6.07 -1.99 -9.65
N LEU A 29 4.78 -2.24 -9.45
CA LEU A 29 4.26 -2.81 -8.20
C LEU A 29 4.73 -4.25 -7.97
N VAL A 30 5.00 -5.02 -9.04
CA VAL A 30 5.52 -6.39 -8.93
C VAL A 30 6.97 -6.37 -8.43
N VAL A 31 7.81 -5.54 -9.04
CA VAL A 31 9.22 -5.38 -8.62
C VAL A 31 9.31 -4.80 -7.21
N LEU A 32 8.50 -3.80 -6.90
CA LEU A 32 8.47 -3.22 -5.55
C LEU A 32 8.05 -4.24 -4.49
N ARG A 33 7.07 -5.10 -4.80
CA ARG A 33 6.65 -6.17 -3.89
C ARG A 33 7.77 -7.16 -3.63
N ALA A 34 8.35 -7.71 -4.70
CA ALA A 34 9.47 -8.64 -4.58
C ALA A 34 10.65 -8.01 -3.80
N THR A 35 10.91 -6.73 -4.02
CA THR A 35 11.98 -6.00 -3.33
C THR A 35 11.70 -5.89 -1.84
N TYR A 36 10.50 -5.48 -1.41
CA TYR A 36 10.24 -5.36 0.04
C TYR A 36 10.12 -6.69 0.75
N GLU A 37 9.74 -7.76 0.04
CA GLU A 37 9.65 -9.11 0.59
C GLU A 37 11.03 -9.76 0.77
N SER A 38 12.00 -9.44 -0.09
CA SER A 38 13.23 -10.25 -0.21
C SER A 38 14.56 -9.51 -0.31
N ASP A 39 14.60 -8.18 -0.44
CA ASP A 39 15.89 -7.48 -0.50
C ASP A 39 16.71 -7.73 0.77
N ARG A 40 18.00 -8.02 0.60
CA ARG A 40 18.92 -8.31 1.71
C ARG A 40 19.08 -7.14 2.68
N ASP A 41 18.94 -5.91 2.18
CA ASP A 41 19.10 -4.69 2.96
C ASP A 41 17.76 -4.20 3.50
N ARG A 42 17.69 -3.98 4.82
CA ARG A 42 16.46 -3.53 5.49
C ARG A 42 15.99 -2.15 4.99
N GLY A 43 16.92 -1.22 4.76
CA GLY A 43 16.58 0.13 4.28
C GLY A 43 15.99 0.10 2.86
N VAL A 44 16.49 -0.80 2.00
CA VAL A 44 15.89 -1.04 0.68
C VAL A 44 14.49 -1.63 0.81
N ARG A 45 14.29 -2.64 1.67
CA ARG A 45 12.95 -3.22 1.90
C ARG A 45 11.96 -2.16 2.36
N GLU A 46 12.32 -1.35 3.35
CA GLU A 46 11.46 -0.28 3.88
C GLU A 46 11.15 0.78 2.83
N THR A 47 12.14 1.14 2.02
CA THR A 47 11.95 2.09 0.90
C THR A 47 10.97 1.55 -0.13
N ALA A 48 11.16 0.30 -0.56
CA ALA A 48 10.27 -0.34 -1.53
C ALA A 48 8.85 -0.51 -0.97
N ARG A 49 8.72 -0.89 0.30
CA ARG A 49 7.44 -1.00 1.01
C ARG A 49 6.70 0.33 1.06
N ALA A 50 7.39 1.41 1.40
CA ALA A 50 6.81 2.75 1.45
C ALA A 50 6.35 3.21 0.06
N ARG A 51 7.16 2.97 -0.98
CA ARG A 51 6.79 3.30 -2.37
C ARG A 51 5.58 2.48 -2.84
N TYR A 52 5.58 1.18 -2.59
CA TYR A 52 4.49 0.27 -2.94
C TYR A 52 3.16 0.74 -2.31
N ARG A 53 3.18 0.98 -1.00
CA ARG A 53 2.03 1.50 -0.24
C ARG A 53 1.51 2.82 -0.83
N HIS A 54 2.41 3.75 -1.15
CA HIS A 54 2.04 5.05 -1.71
C HIS A 54 1.38 4.91 -3.10
N LEU A 55 1.92 4.07 -3.96
CA LEU A 55 1.35 3.80 -5.29
C LEU A 55 -0.03 3.13 -5.19
N LEU A 56 -0.22 2.21 -4.24
CA LEU A 56 -1.53 1.62 -3.98
C LEU A 56 -2.57 2.63 -3.49
N ALA A 57 -2.17 3.64 -2.71
CA ALA A 57 -3.09 4.62 -2.12
C ALA A 57 -3.47 5.79 -3.06
N GLY A 58 -2.80 5.99 -4.20
CA GLY A 58 -3.27 6.97 -5.18
C GLY A 58 -2.19 7.86 -5.76
N GLY A 59 -1.21 7.25 -6.43
CA GLY A 59 -0.30 7.99 -7.31
C GLY A 59 -0.88 8.08 -8.73
N ASP A 60 -0.79 9.25 -9.36
CA ASP A 60 -1.26 9.53 -10.75
C ASP A 60 -0.53 8.72 -11.85
N ALA A 61 0.30 7.74 -11.48
CA ALA A 61 1.16 7.01 -12.39
C ALA A 61 0.65 5.63 -12.81
N LEU A 62 -0.34 5.05 -12.10
CA LEU A 62 -0.77 3.67 -12.33
C LEU A 62 -2.28 3.56 -12.46
N ASP A 63 -2.73 2.74 -13.41
CA ASP A 63 -4.13 2.46 -13.62
C ASP A 63 -4.75 1.69 -12.43
N LEU A 64 -6.05 1.88 -12.25
CA LEU A 64 -6.79 1.31 -11.14
C LEU A 64 -6.81 -0.22 -11.17
N ALA A 65 -6.89 -0.84 -12.35
CA ALA A 65 -6.96 -2.28 -12.49
C ALA A 65 -5.66 -2.95 -12.01
N HIS A 66 -4.51 -2.37 -12.36
CA HIS A 66 -3.20 -2.81 -11.91
C HIS A 66 -3.07 -2.66 -10.38
N ARG A 67 -3.48 -1.52 -9.82
CA ARG A 67 -3.46 -1.28 -8.36
C ARG A 67 -4.36 -2.27 -7.62
N ARG A 68 -5.53 -2.57 -8.16
CA ARG A 68 -6.45 -3.59 -7.64
C ARG A 68 -5.81 -4.97 -7.60
N ALA A 69 -5.22 -5.41 -8.72
CA ALA A 69 -4.52 -6.70 -8.79
C ALA A 69 -3.35 -6.77 -7.77
N ALA A 70 -2.61 -5.68 -7.63
CA ALA A 70 -1.54 -5.59 -6.64
C ALA A 70 -2.06 -5.65 -5.21
N LEU A 71 -3.15 -4.95 -4.87
CA LEU A 71 -3.78 -4.99 -3.56
C LEU A 71 -4.24 -6.42 -3.20
N HIS A 72 -4.87 -7.13 -4.13
CA HIS A 72 -5.24 -8.54 -3.92
C HIS A 72 -4.03 -9.42 -3.60
N ALA A 73 -2.90 -9.19 -4.27
CA ALA A 73 -1.68 -9.96 -4.05
C ALA A 73 -0.85 -9.49 -2.84
N CYS A 74 -1.23 -8.40 -2.17
CA CYS A 74 -0.52 -7.87 -1.01
C CYS A 74 -1.02 -8.52 0.28
N HIS A 75 -0.14 -9.17 1.04
CA HIS A 75 -0.48 -9.82 2.32
C HIS A 75 -0.02 -9.03 3.55
N ASP A 76 0.56 -7.85 3.36
CA ASP A 76 1.01 -6.99 4.46
C ASP A 76 -0.19 -6.22 5.03
N ALA A 77 -0.65 -6.64 6.21
CA ALA A 77 -1.83 -6.06 6.88
C ALA A 77 -1.72 -4.54 7.08
N GLN A 78 -0.52 -4.03 7.34
CA GLN A 78 -0.30 -2.59 7.57
C GLN A 78 -0.35 -1.79 6.26
N ILE A 79 -0.01 -2.39 5.12
CA ILE A 79 -0.24 -1.78 3.81
C ILE A 79 -1.74 -1.78 3.50
N VAL A 80 -2.43 -2.90 3.70
CA VAL A 80 -3.89 -3.00 3.49
C VAL A 80 -4.63 -1.99 4.37
N ALA A 81 -4.28 -1.87 5.65
CA ALA A 81 -4.85 -0.87 6.56
C ALA A 81 -4.62 0.58 6.10
N HIS A 82 -3.48 0.87 5.48
CA HIS A 82 -3.24 2.19 4.91
C HIS A 82 -4.11 2.45 3.67
N VAL A 83 -4.27 1.45 2.81
CA VAL A 83 -5.14 1.54 1.63
C VAL A 83 -6.60 1.75 2.06
N ALA A 84 -7.09 1.01 3.06
CA ALA A 84 -8.44 1.18 3.60
C ALA A 84 -8.75 2.62 4.06
N ARG A 85 -7.77 3.30 4.66
CA ARG A 85 -7.93 4.68 5.15
C ARG A 85 -7.69 5.76 4.12
N SER A 86 -6.80 5.51 3.16
CA SER A 86 -6.17 6.61 2.43
C SER A 86 -6.17 6.42 0.92
N ALA A 87 -6.70 5.30 0.40
CA ALA A 87 -6.78 5.13 -1.04
C ALA A 87 -7.70 6.20 -1.64
N ARG A 88 -7.21 6.87 -2.69
CA ARG A 88 -7.96 7.91 -3.41
C ARG A 88 -9.30 7.38 -3.94
N GLU A 89 -9.29 6.20 -4.55
CA GLU A 89 -10.46 5.58 -5.15
C GLU A 89 -11.25 4.79 -4.09
N PRO A 90 -12.56 5.04 -3.92
CA PRO A 90 -13.40 4.29 -2.99
C PRO A 90 -13.34 2.78 -3.23
N GLU A 91 -13.24 2.34 -4.49
CA GLU A 91 -13.12 0.91 -4.84
C GLU A 91 -11.95 0.23 -4.14
N LEU A 92 -10.79 0.88 -4.03
CA LEU A 92 -9.64 0.30 -3.33
C LEU A 92 -9.81 0.34 -1.80
N ARG A 93 -10.49 1.37 -1.27
CA ARG A 93 -10.82 1.43 0.16
C ARG A 93 -11.75 0.27 0.53
N ALA A 94 -12.80 0.05 -0.27
CA ALA A 94 -13.75 -1.06 -0.13
C ALA A 94 -13.04 -2.42 -0.07
N LEU A 95 -12.23 -2.73 -1.08
CA LEU A 95 -11.48 -4.00 -1.16
C LEU A 95 -10.51 -4.21 0.01
N ALA A 96 -9.93 -3.13 0.53
CA ALA A 96 -9.08 -3.21 1.70
C ALA A 96 -9.89 -3.45 2.99
N ILE A 97 -11.04 -2.79 3.15
CA ILE A 97 -11.93 -2.91 4.33
C ILE A 97 -12.43 -4.33 4.52
N GLU A 98 -12.74 -5.06 3.44
CA GLU A 98 -13.14 -6.48 3.49
C GLU A 98 -12.14 -7.37 4.23
N ARG A 99 -10.88 -6.93 4.31
CA ARG A 99 -9.75 -7.69 4.83
C ARG A 99 -9.23 -7.13 6.16
N ILE A 100 -9.92 -6.15 6.75
CA ILE A 100 -9.55 -5.57 8.03
C ILE A 100 -10.20 -6.34 9.17
N ASP A 101 -9.36 -6.75 10.13
CA ASP A 101 -9.76 -7.42 11.38
C ASP A 101 -9.56 -6.53 12.61
N GLU A 102 -9.15 -5.28 12.41
CA GLU A 102 -8.87 -4.29 13.46
C GLU A 102 -10.09 -3.39 13.72
N PRO A 103 -10.87 -3.60 14.80
CA PRO A 103 -12.11 -2.84 15.02
C PRO A 103 -11.88 -1.34 15.21
N ALA A 104 -10.73 -0.96 15.75
CA ALA A 104 -10.35 0.44 15.92
C ALA A 104 -10.22 1.15 14.57
N LEU A 105 -9.62 0.49 13.58
CA LEU A 105 -9.47 1.01 12.23
C LEU A 105 -10.83 1.18 11.53
N LEU A 106 -11.71 0.18 11.65
CA LEU A 106 -13.06 0.26 11.07
C LEU A 106 -13.87 1.40 11.68
N ARG A 107 -13.75 1.65 12.99
CA ARG A 107 -14.39 2.80 13.64
C ARG A 107 -13.82 4.14 13.14
N GLU A 108 -12.51 4.22 12.90
CA GLU A 108 -11.85 5.39 12.31
C GLU A 108 -12.44 5.68 10.91
N VAL A 109 -12.56 4.66 10.06
CA VAL A 109 -13.19 4.76 8.74
C VAL A 109 -14.64 5.24 8.87
N CYS A 110 -15.43 4.64 9.76
CA CYS A 110 -16.82 5.04 9.98
C CYS A 110 -16.98 6.51 10.41
N ALA A 111 -15.99 7.07 11.10
CA ALA A 111 -16.04 8.43 11.63
C ALA A 111 -15.54 9.49 10.63
N HIS A 112 -14.69 9.10 9.68
CA HIS A 112 -13.89 10.05 8.89
C HIS A 112 -13.89 9.82 7.38
N ASP A 113 -14.34 8.66 6.87
CA ASP A 113 -14.40 8.48 5.41
C ASP A 113 -15.46 9.41 4.80
N PRO A 114 -15.11 10.17 3.75
CA PRO A 114 -16.04 11.09 3.13
C PRO A 114 -17.11 10.39 2.28
N ASP A 115 -16.92 9.11 1.92
CA ASP A 115 -17.85 8.34 1.09
C ASP A 115 -18.81 7.50 1.96
N PRO A 116 -20.13 7.79 1.95
CA PRO A 116 -21.10 7.05 2.74
C PRO A 116 -21.14 5.54 2.45
N SER A 117 -20.84 5.11 1.23
CA SER A 117 -20.83 3.69 0.87
C SER A 117 -19.69 2.94 1.59
N ILE A 118 -18.55 3.61 1.75
CA ILE A 118 -17.39 3.09 2.48
C ILE A 118 -17.67 3.03 3.98
N VAL A 119 -18.33 4.06 4.52
CA VAL A 119 -18.78 4.06 5.92
C VAL A 119 -19.71 2.87 6.20
N GLU A 120 -20.69 2.63 5.33
CA GLU A 120 -21.61 1.50 5.50
C GLU A 120 -20.88 0.15 5.45
N GLN A 121 -19.96 -0.02 4.49
CA GLN A 121 -19.17 -1.24 4.41
C GLN A 121 -18.31 -1.47 5.65
N ALA A 122 -17.69 -0.42 6.20
CA ALA A 122 -16.92 -0.51 7.44
C ALA A 122 -17.79 -0.89 8.65
N ARG A 123 -19.03 -0.37 8.73
CA ARG A 123 -20.02 -0.78 9.74
C ARG A 123 -20.39 -2.26 9.59
N GLY A 124 -20.65 -2.71 8.38
CA GLY A 124 -20.93 -4.11 8.08
C GLY A 124 -19.80 -5.03 8.50
N ARG A 125 -18.54 -4.69 8.15
CA ARG A 125 -17.36 -5.45 8.57
C ARG A 125 -17.21 -5.47 10.10
N LEU A 126 -17.43 -4.33 10.76
CA LEU A 126 -17.33 -4.22 12.22
C LEU A 126 -18.38 -5.09 12.93
N ALA A 127 -19.62 -5.09 12.43
CA ALA A 127 -20.69 -5.95 12.95
C ALA A 127 -20.37 -7.43 12.76
N TRP A 128 -19.88 -7.81 11.57
CA TRP A 128 -19.46 -9.19 11.29
C TRP A 128 -18.38 -9.69 12.25
N LEU A 129 -17.36 -8.88 12.53
CA LEU A 129 -16.32 -9.20 13.52
C LEU A 129 -16.84 -9.26 14.97
N GLY A 130 -18.01 -8.69 15.24
CA GLY A 130 -18.70 -8.84 16.53
C GLY A 130 -19.29 -10.24 16.66
N PHE A 131 -20.01 -10.69 15.63
CA PHE A 131 -20.64 -12.01 15.60
C PHE A 131 -19.65 -13.19 15.61
N GLU A 132 -18.48 -13.08 14.97
CA GLU A 132 -17.49 -14.18 14.99
C GLU A 132 -16.81 -14.42 16.34
N ARG A 133 -16.91 -13.46 17.28
CA ARG A 133 -16.21 -13.51 18.57
C ARG A 133 -17.10 -13.94 19.75
N GLU A 134 -18.38 -14.20 19.49
CA GLU A 134 -19.37 -14.75 20.42
C GLU A 134 -19.51 -16.27 20.25
#